data_AF-A0A059WWA8-F1
#
_entry.id   AF-A0A059WWA8-F1
#
_cell.length_a   1.000
_cell.length_b   1.000
_cell.length_c   1.000
_cell.angle_alpha   90.00
_cell.angle_beta   90.00
_cell.angle_gamma   90.00
#
_symmetry.space_group_name_H-M   'P 1'
#
loop_
_entity.id
_entity.type
_entity.pdbx_description
1 polymer ?
#
loop_
_entity_poly.entity_id
_entity_poly.type
_entity_poly.pdbx_seq_one_letter_code
_entity_poly.pdbx_strand_id
1 'polypeptide(L)'
;YVKRGRITDIEGDPDSPISGGCLCPKGAATFQLVTGSHRTKQVLYRKPFGTEWETLPLEQAMEMVAQRVKQTRDETWEEKDPKGNTTNRTLGIAHLGGATLDNEENYLIKKLWTALGIVQVENQARI
;
A
#
# COMPACT_ATOMS: atom_id res chain seq x y z
N TYR A 1 -2.22 25.65 -0.49
CA TYR A 1 -2.26 26.60 -1.62
C TYR A 1 -1.85 25.96 -2.94
N VAL A 2 -2.57 26.25 -4.05
CA VAL A 2 -2.30 25.66 -5.38
C VAL A 2 -2.33 26.73 -6.46
N LYS A 3 -1.36 26.72 -7.38
CA LYS A 3 -1.32 27.57 -8.58
C LYS A 3 -0.93 26.73 -9.79
N ARG A 4 -1.72 26.79 -10.87
CA ARG A 4 -1.51 25.99 -12.10
C ARG A 4 -1.33 24.49 -11.82
N GLY A 5 -2.14 23.94 -10.91
CA GLY A 5 -2.09 22.53 -10.51
C GLY A 5 -0.87 22.13 -9.67
N ARG A 6 -0.03 23.07 -9.24
CA ARG A 6 1.11 22.81 -8.36
C ARG A 6 0.87 23.39 -6.98
N ILE A 7 1.19 22.61 -5.96
CA ILE A 7 1.20 23.08 -4.57
C ILE A 7 2.28 24.15 -4.44
N THR A 8 1.92 25.32 -3.94
CA THR A 8 2.87 26.42 -3.69
C THR A 8 3.18 26.60 -2.22
N ASP A 9 2.29 26.16 -1.34
CA ASP A 9 2.46 26.22 0.11
C ASP A 9 1.44 25.31 0.83
N ILE A 10 1.74 24.89 2.07
CA ILE A 10 0.87 24.12 2.97
C ILE A 10 1.04 24.65 4.39
N GLU A 11 -0.08 25.06 5.02
CA GLU A 11 -0.12 25.55 6.39
C GLU A 11 -1.30 24.93 7.16
N GLY A 12 -1.41 25.25 8.45
CA GLY A 12 -2.50 24.77 9.30
C GLY A 12 -3.80 25.51 9.03
N ASP A 13 -4.92 24.80 9.09
CA ASP A 13 -6.25 25.37 8.93
C ASP A 13 -6.67 26.13 10.23
N PRO A 14 -6.80 27.47 10.21
CA PRO A 14 -7.20 28.25 11.37
C PRO A 14 -8.63 27.95 11.85
N ASP A 15 -9.51 27.45 10.97
CA ASP A 15 -10.90 27.13 11.27
C ASP A 15 -11.06 25.72 11.86
N SER A 16 -9.98 24.92 11.91
CA SER A 16 -9.99 23.58 12.49
C SER A 16 -10.35 23.63 13.98
N PRO A 17 -11.42 22.93 14.43
CA PRO A 17 -11.83 22.92 15.83
C PRO A 17 -10.87 22.14 16.74
N ILE A 18 -9.95 21.38 16.15
CA ILE A 18 -8.98 20.56 16.89
C ILE A 18 -7.66 21.31 17.05
N SER A 19 -7.16 21.91 15.97
CA SER A 19 -5.82 22.49 15.93
C SER A 19 -5.78 24.02 15.93
N GLY A 20 -6.84 24.71 15.52
CA GLY A 20 -6.89 26.17 15.40
C GLY A 20 -5.69 26.75 14.62
N GLY A 21 -5.28 26.08 13.52
CA GLY A 21 -4.11 26.45 12.72
C GLY A 21 -2.76 25.96 13.23
N CYS A 22 -2.66 25.40 14.44
CA CYS A 22 -1.37 24.96 14.99
C CYS A 22 -0.87 23.66 14.33
N LEU A 23 0.38 23.64 13.89
CA LEU A 23 1.06 22.46 13.37
C LEU A 23 2.33 22.16 14.17
N CYS A 24 2.52 20.90 14.56
CA CYS A 24 3.82 20.41 15.05
C CYS A 24 4.84 20.35 13.89
N PRO A 25 6.15 20.13 14.14
CA PRO A 25 7.15 20.19 13.07
C PRO A 25 6.93 19.20 11.93
N LYS A 26 6.31 18.03 12.21
CA LYS A 26 5.94 17.06 11.17
C LYS A 26 4.86 17.61 10.23
N GLY A 27 3.84 18.27 10.79
CA GLY A 27 2.76 18.88 10.01
C GLY A 27 3.25 20.08 9.21
N ALA A 28 4.06 20.95 9.83
CA ALA A 28 4.62 22.13 9.16
C ALA A 28 5.57 21.76 8.00
N ALA A 29 6.21 20.60 8.07
CA ALA A 29 7.10 20.09 7.02
C ALA A 29 6.36 19.40 5.85
N THR A 30 5.03 19.34 5.85
CA THR A 30 4.26 18.61 4.81
C THR A 30 4.58 19.10 3.40
N PHE A 31 4.79 20.42 3.20
CA PHE A 31 5.16 20.98 1.89
C PHE A 31 6.46 20.37 1.35
N GLN A 32 7.45 20.11 2.21
CA GLN A 32 8.73 19.50 1.84
C GLN A 32 8.62 17.99 1.59
N LEU A 33 7.66 17.32 2.25
CA LEU A 33 7.35 15.90 2.06
C LEU A 33 6.62 15.65 0.72
N VAL A 34 5.58 16.43 0.44
CA VAL A 34 5.13 16.61 -0.95
C VAL A 34 6.24 17.39 -1.70
N THR A 35 6.23 17.79 -2.97
CA THR A 35 7.34 18.57 -3.63
C THR A 35 8.85 18.14 -3.59
N GLY A 36 9.41 17.53 -2.55
CA GLY A 36 10.82 17.18 -2.41
C GLY A 36 11.32 16.16 -3.44
N SER A 37 12.63 16.11 -3.62
CA SER A 37 13.29 15.29 -4.66
C SER A 37 13.39 13.80 -4.33
N HIS A 38 13.08 13.40 -3.10
CA HIS A 38 13.24 12.04 -2.60
C HIS A 38 12.22 11.03 -3.17
N ARG A 39 11.17 11.49 -3.87
CA ARG A 39 10.15 10.59 -4.44
C ARG A 39 10.65 9.85 -5.67
N THR A 40 10.60 8.52 -5.61
CA THR A 40 10.75 7.67 -6.78
C THR A 40 9.57 7.85 -7.73
N LYS A 41 9.85 8.06 -9.02
CA LYS A 41 8.84 8.32 -10.06
C LYS A 41 8.70 7.20 -11.09
N GLN A 42 9.46 6.13 -10.91
CA GLN A 42 9.56 5.01 -11.83
C GLN A 42 9.40 3.72 -11.03
N VAL A 43 8.86 2.68 -11.67
CA VAL A 43 8.86 1.37 -11.04
C VAL A 43 10.28 0.83 -11.05
N LEU A 44 10.71 0.33 -9.88
CA LEU A 44 11.99 -0.33 -9.70
C LEU A 44 11.75 -1.82 -9.49
N TYR A 45 12.46 -2.65 -10.24
CA TYR A 45 12.42 -4.10 -10.14
C TYR A 45 13.81 -4.64 -9.83
N ARG A 46 13.86 -5.63 -8.93
CA ARG A 46 15.08 -6.34 -8.58
C ARG A 46 14.89 -7.80 -8.93
N LYS A 47 15.72 -8.29 -9.84
CA LYS A 47 15.66 -9.68 -10.32
C LYS A 47 16.05 -10.68 -9.21
N PRO A 48 15.53 -11.93 -9.26
CA PRO A 48 16.03 -13.02 -8.43
C PRO A 48 17.56 -13.11 -8.55
N PHE A 49 18.23 -13.26 -7.41
CA PHE A 49 19.71 -13.30 -7.31
C PHE A 49 20.44 -12.02 -7.77
N GLY A 50 19.73 -10.94 -8.10
CA GLY A 50 20.32 -9.66 -8.50
C GLY A 50 20.70 -8.76 -7.31
N THR A 51 21.68 -7.89 -7.52
CA THR A 51 22.08 -6.85 -6.54
C THR A 51 21.58 -5.47 -6.91
N GLU A 52 21.35 -5.21 -8.19
CA GLU A 52 20.96 -3.90 -8.71
C GLU A 52 19.45 -3.78 -9.00
N TRP A 53 18.97 -2.53 -8.99
CA TRP A 53 17.62 -2.17 -9.43
C TRP A 53 17.62 -1.85 -10.92
N GLU A 54 16.56 -2.27 -11.62
CA GLU A 54 16.25 -1.86 -12.98
C GLU A 54 14.88 -1.19 -13.06
N THR A 55 14.69 -0.32 -14.04
CA THR A 55 13.41 0.38 -14.25
C THR A 55 12.50 -0.45 -15.14
N LEU A 56 11.21 -0.51 -14.81
CA LEU A 56 10.19 -1.17 -15.64
C LEU A 56 9.03 -0.22 -15.98
N PRO A 57 8.36 -0.42 -17.13
CA PRO A 57 7.03 0.15 -17.37
C PRO A 57 6.05 -0.29 -16.29
N LEU A 58 5.12 0.59 -15.92
CA LEU A 58 4.14 0.32 -14.87
C LEU A 58 3.25 -0.88 -15.25
N GLU A 59 2.79 -0.93 -16.49
CA GLU A 59 1.90 -1.98 -17.01
C GLU A 59 2.57 -3.35 -16.93
N GLN A 60 3.85 -3.44 -17.28
CA GLN A 60 4.62 -4.67 -17.18
C GLN A 60 4.76 -5.12 -15.72
N ALA A 61 5.06 -4.19 -14.81
CA ALA A 61 5.18 -4.50 -13.40
C ALA A 61 3.86 -4.98 -12.79
N MET A 62 2.75 -4.35 -13.15
CA MET A 62 1.41 -4.75 -12.70
C MET A 62 1.03 -6.16 -13.19
N GLU A 63 1.31 -6.48 -14.46
CA GLU A 63 1.10 -7.83 -15.00
C GLU A 63 1.94 -8.87 -14.26
N MET A 64 3.22 -8.58 -14.01
CA MET A 64 4.10 -9.49 -13.26
C MET A 64 3.62 -9.72 -11.82
N VAL A 65 3.11 -8.70 -11.13
CA VAL A 65 2.53 -8.84 -9.79
C VAL A 65 1.27 -9.70 -9.85
N ALA A 66 0.36 -9.44 -10.80
CA ALA A 66 -0.87 -10.21 -10.96
C ALA A 66 -0.60 -11.69 -11.25
N GLN A 67 0.33 -12.00 -12.16
CA GLN A 67 0.72 -13.36 -12.48
C GLN A 67 1.29 -14.11 -11.26
N ARG A 68 2.17 -13.47 -10.49
CA ARG A 68 2.75 -14.08 -9.27
C ARG A 68 1.70 -14.31 -8.20
N VAL A 69 0.82 -13.33 -7.95
CA VAL A 69 -0.28 -13.48 -6.99
C VAL A 69 -1.18 -14.65 -7.38
N LYS A 70 -1.55 -14.73 -8.67
CA LYS A 70 -2.37 -15.84 -9.18
C LYS A 70 -1.66 -17.18 -9.01
N GLN A 71 -0.41 -17.28 -9.47
CA GLN A 71 0.38 -18.51 -9.40
C GLN A 71 0.50 -19.00 -7.96
N THR A 72 0.96 -18.14 -7.05
CA THR A 72 1.13 -18.51 -5.64
C THR A 72 -0.20 -18.88 -4.99
N ARG A 73 -1.28 -18.15 -5.28
CA ARG A 73 -2.62 -18.48 -4.76
C ARG A 73 -3.05 -19.87 -5.20
N ASP A 74 -2.91 -20.19 -6.48
CA ASP A 74 -3.34 -21.48 -7.04
C ASP A 74 -2.48 -22.63 -6.50
N GLU A 75 -1.17 -22.43 -6.35
CA GLU A 75 -0.23 -23.42 -5.79
C GLU A 75 -0.44 -23.68 -4.29
N THR A 76 -1.00 -22.72 -3.56
CA THR A 76 -1.14 -22.77 -2.09
C THR A 76 -2.58 -22.71 -1.62
N TRP A 77 -3.54 -23.00 -2.51
CA TRP A 77 -4.95 -23.00 -2.18
C TRP A 77 -5.31 -24.16 -1.25
N GLU A 78 -5.98 -23.83 -0.16
CA GLU A 78 -6.52 -24.75 0.83
C GLU A 78 -8.04 -24.65 0.79
N GLU A 79 -8.69 -25.62 0.12
CA GLU A 79 -10.16 -25.71 0.12
C GLU A 79 -10.69 -26.19 1.47
N LYS A 80 -9.98 -27.15 2.10
CA LYS A 80 -10.30 -27.73 3.39
C LYS A 80 -9.07 -27.82 4.29
N ASP A 81 -9.28 -27.66 5.59
CA ASP A 81 -8.24 -27.89 6.61
C ASP A 81 -7.98 -29.39 6.86
N PRO A 82 -6.94 -29.76 7.64
CA PRO A 82 -6.65 -31.15 7.99
C PRO A 82 -7.78 -31.86 8.77
N LYS A 83 -8.75 -31.12 9.28
CA LYS A 83 -9.93 -31.65 9.99
C LYS A 83 -11.16 -31.78 9.06
N GLY A 84 -11.04 -31.42 7.79
CA GLY A 84 -12.08 -31.50 6.77
C GLY A 84 -13.02 -30.28 6.69
N ASN A 85 -12.79 -29.24 7.49
CA ASN A 85 -13.58 -28.01 7.47
C ASN A 85 -13.26 -27.19 6.24
N THR A 86 -14.28 -26.64 5.57
CA THR A 86 -14.06 -25.73 4.44
C THR A 86 -13.41 -24.43 4.90
N THR A 87 -12.30 -24.05 4.26
CA THR A 87 -11.53 -22.83 4.58
C THR A 87 -11.49 -21.86 3.41
N ASN A 88 -11.36 -22.35 2.17
CA ASN A 88 -11.26 -21.52 0.95
C ASN A 88 -10.25 -20.37 1.11
N ARG A 89 -9.02 -20.73 1.45
CA ARG A 89 -7.96 -19.76 1.75
C ARG A 89 -6.65 -20.10 1.06
N THR A 90 -5.70 -19.16 1.10
CA THR A 90 -4.28 -19.40 0.84
C THR A 90 -3.45 -18.94 2.04
N LEU A 91 -2.44 -19.73 2.40
CA LEU A 91 -1.42 -19.38 3.40
C LEU A 91 -0.07 -19.03 2.75
N GLY A 92 -0.01 -18.99 1.41
CA GLY A 92 1.21 -18.67 0.66
C GLY A 92 1.47 -17.16 0.49
N ILE A 93 0.53 -16.32 0.93
CA ILE A 93 0.59 -14.86 0.74
C ILE A 93 0.18 -14.19 2.06
N ALA A 94 0.90 -13.14 2.45
CA ALA A 94 0.56 -12.27 3.56
C ALA A 94 0.64 -10.80 3.15
N HIS A 95 -0.13 -9.95 3.83
CA HIS A 95 -0.15 -8.50 3.62
C HIS A 95 0.08 -7.76 4.94
N LEU A 96 0.95 -6.75 4.90
CA LEU A 96 1.21 -5.82 6.01
C LEU A 96 0.95 -4.39 5.56
N GLY A 97 0.08 -3.68 6.28
CA GLY A 97 -0.04 -2.23 6.15
C GLY A 97 -1.46 -1.70 6.34
N GLY A 98 -1.58 -0.39 6.19
CA GLY A 98 -2.85 0.29 5.94
C GLY A 98 -3.03 1.64 6.62
N ALA A 99 -2.43 1.87 7.80
CA ALA A 99 -2.80 3.02 8.64
C ALA A 99 -2.48 4.41 8.05
N THR A 100 -1.67 4.48 6.99
CA THR A 100 -1.33 5.72 6.29
C THR A 100 -2.12 5.92 4.99
N LEU A 101 -3.00 4.98 4.65
CA LEU A 101 -3.90 5.03 3.50
C LEU A 101 -5.27 5.52 3.93
N ASP A 102 -6.06 5.99 2.97
CA ASP A 102 -7.42 6.45 3.24
C ASP A 102 -8.33 5.29 3.68
N ASN A 103 -9.45 5.60 4.31
CA ASN A 103 -10.40 4.58 4.79
C ASN A 103 -10.97 3.76 3.61
N GLU A 104 -11.24 4.43 2.50
CA GLU A 104 -11.78 3.84 1.28
C GLU A 104 -10.77 2.87 0.65
N GLU A 105 -9.48 3.24 0.63
CA GLU A 105 -8.40 2.40 0.14
C GLU A 105 -8.21 1.17 1.03
N ASN A 106 -8.19 1.36 2.35
CA ASN A 106 -8.12 0.26 3.32
C ASN A 106 -9.31 -0.70 3.16
N TYR A 107 -10.50 -0.17 2.93
CA TYR A 107 -11.69 -0.98 2.68
C TYR A 107 -11.55 -1.81 1.40
N LEU A 108 -11.04 -1.22 0.32
CA LEU A 108 -10.78 -1.93 -0.94
C LEU A 108 -9.70 -2.99 -0.79
N ILE A 109 -8.59 -2.67 -0.13
CA ILE A 109 -7.48 -3.59 0.17
C ILE A 109 -8.00 -4.80 0.96
N LYS A 110 -8.80 -4.57 2.01
CA LYS A 110 -9.35 -5.66 2.80
C LYS A 110 -10.26 -6.56 1.96
N LYS A 111 -11.11 -5.98 1.12
CA LYS A 111 -11.97 -6.75 0.21
C LYS A 111 -11.16 -7.56 -0.80
N LEU A 112 -10.15 -6.95 -1.43
CA LEU A 112 -9.29 -7.59 -2.41
C LEU A 112 -8.60 -8.82 -1.82
N TRP A 113 -7.88 -8.67 -0.71
CA TRP A 113 -7.13 -9.77 -0.12
C TRP A 113 -8.04 -10.88 0.41
N THR A 114 -9.14 -10.52 1.05
CA THR A 114 -10.09 -11.51 1.57
C THR A 114 -10.79 -12.25 0.42
N ALA A 115 -11.13 -11.59 -0.69
CA ALA A 115 -11.71 -12.24 -1.87
C ALA A 115 -10.73 -13.19 -2.57
N LEU A 116 -9.43 -12.94 -2.47
CA LEU A 116 -8.38 -13.84 -2.93
C LEU A 116 -8.14 -15.02 -1.96
N GLY A 117 -8.81 -15.07 -0.81
CA GLY A 117 -8.62 -16.09 0.23
C GLY A 117 -7.41 -15.85 1.12
N ILE A 118 -6.81 -14.66 1.09
CA ILE A 118 -5.64 -14.32 1.92
C ILE A 118 -6.12 -13.94 3.31
N VAL A 119 -5.69 -14.70 4.32
CA VAL A 119 -6.14 -14.53 5.71
C VAL A 119 -5.12 -13.83 6.60
N GLN A 120 -3.83 -13.82 6.21
CA GLN A 120 -2.75 -13.15 6.93
C GLN A 120 -2.67 -11.68 6.52
N VAL A 121 -3.63 -10.88 6.99
CA VAL A 121 -3.75 -9.45 6.67
C VAL A 121 -3.65 -8.64 7.97
N GLU A 122 -2.48 -8.08 8.23
CA GLU A 122 -2.18 -7.31 9.45
C GLU A 122 -1.78 -5.86 9.12
N ASN A 123 -1.81 -4.98 10.12
CA ASN A 123 -1.42 -3.58 9.99
C ASN A 123 -0.81 -3.02 11.29
N GLN A 124 -0.54 -1.72 11.30
CA GLN A 124 0.05 -0.99 12.41
C GLN A 124 -0.81 -0.97 13.68
N ALA A 125 -2.09 -1.36 13.64
CA ALA A 125 -2.91 -1.44 14.85
C ALA A 125 -2.57 -2.67 15.72
N ARG A 126 -1.88 -3.66 15.14
CA ARG A 126 -1.40 -4.85 15.88
C ARG A 126 0.02 -4.69 16.41
N ILE A 127 0.91 -4.09 15.60
CA ILE A 127 2.35 -3.96 15.87
C ILE A 127 2.58 -2.83 16.87
#